data_AF-A0A5N9BSS7-F1
#
_entry.id   AF-A0A5N9BSS7-F1
#
_cell.length_a   1.000
_cell.length_b   1.000
_cell.length_c   1.000
_cell.angle_alpha   90.00
_cell.angle_beta   90.00
_cell.angle_gamma   90.00
#
_symmetry.space_group_name_H-M   'P 1'
#
loop_
_entity.id
_entity.type
_entity.pdbx_description
1 polymer ?
#
loop_
_entity_poly.entity_id
_entity_poly.type
_entity_poly.pdbx_seq_one_letter_code
_entity_poly.pdbx_strand_id
1 'polypeptide(L)'
;MIRWTCRSRRSLMCGITVWRQPVDSKPLRILFLTPYFRPYLGGIERAIEQLSFQMQQSASIDAVGVLTTKYSFPRCPQPTWDDKETTPEGISIYRLSGFPRRPLPFYSVPLVWFSPWRLKKYLDEFKPDVIHFVGDGWFWGHFWAWFWYRGRARFVFTPSYHTLPLSRWWLKPINAFLCRISDRVVALTELEAEGVHRAYLTSKNKLGVIGWGASI
;
A
#
# COMPACT_ATOMS: atom_id res chain seq x y z
N MET A 1 -10.36 -45.34 -55.06
CA MET A 1 -9.61 -44.66 -53.98
C MET A 1 -10.54 -43.62 -53.37
N ILE A 2 -11.10 -43.91 -52.20
CA ILE A 2 -12.24 -43.20 -51.62
C ILE A 2 -11.74 -41.92 -50.92
N ARG A 3 -12.24 -40.75 -51.36
CA ARG A 3 -12.07 -39.46 -50.68
C ARG A 3 -13.08 -39.35 -49.54
N TRP A 4 -12.60 -39.44 -48.31
CA TRP A 4 -13.26 -38.89 -47.13
C TRP A 4 -12.31 -37.85 -46.52
N THR A 5 -12.67 -36.57 -46.59
CA THR A 5 -12.14 -35.59 -45.63
C THR A 5 -13.31 -34.86 -45.00
N CYS A 6 -13.38 -35.08 -43.70
CA CYS A 6 -14.44 -34.70 -42.79
C CYS A 6 -14.40 -33.19 -42.53
N ARG A 7 -15.58 -32.57 -42.53
CA ARG A 7 -15.85 -31.19 -42.14
C ARG A 7 -15.55 -31.05 -40.64
N SER A 8 -14.41 -30.49 -40.28
CA SER A 8 -14.10 -30.14 -38.88
C SER A 8 -14.76 -28.81 -38.50
N ARG A 9 -15.62 -28.87 -37.48
CA ARG A 9 -16.40 -27.77 -36.91
C ARG A 9 -15.47 -26.72 -36.29
N ARG A 10 -15.75 -25.44 -36.59
CA ARG A 10 -15.22 -24.30 -35.83
C ARG A 10 -15.66 -24.41 -34.38
N SER A 11 -14.72 -24.69 -33.49
CA SER A 11 -14.89 -24.46 -32.06
C SER A 11 -14.73 -22.95 -31.81
N LEU A 12 -15.82 -22.31 -31.39
CA LEU A 12 -15.80 -20.97 -30.81
C LEU A 12 -15.10 -21.06 -29.45
N MET A 13 -13.77 -20.95 -29.43
CA MET A 13 -13.07 -20.63 -28.19
C MET A 13 -13.28 -19.14 -27.90
N CYS A 14 -14.15 -18.89 -26.93
CA CYS A 14 -14.27 -17.63 -26.22
C CYS A 14 -12.91 -17.35 -25.55
N GLY A 15 -12.04 -16.66 -26.27
CA GLY A 15 -10.76 -16.19 -25.75
C GLY A 15 -11.05 -15.12 -24.71
N ILE A 16 -10.85 -15.44 -23.44
CA ILE A 16 -10.65 -14.43 -22.40
C ILE A 16 -9.38 -13.68 -22.80
N THR A 17 -9.55 -12.52 -23.43
CA THR A 17 -8.46 -11.58 -23.67
C THR A 17 -7.98 -11.09 -22.32
N VAL A 18 -7.00 -11.78 -21.74
CA VAL A 18 -6.21 -11.24 -20.63
C VAL A 18 -5.43 -10.07 -21.23
N TRP A 19 -5.90 -8.86 -21.00
CA TRP A 19 -5.15 -7.64 -21.28
C TRP A 19 -3.92 -7.61 -20.37
N ARG A 20 -2.85 -8.32 -20.75
CA ARG A 20 -1.50 -8.03 -20.28
C ARG A 20 -1.12 -6.71 -20.95
N GLN A 21 -1.34 -5.60 -20.25
CA GLN A 21 -0.65 -4.36 -20.55
C GLN A 21 0.86 -4.68 -20.59
N PRO A 22 1.61 -4.23 -21.62
CA PRO A 22 3.06 -4.29 -21.56
C PRO A 22 3.47 -3.53 -20.30
N VAL A 23 4.24 -4.18 -19.42
CA VAL A 23 4.91 -3.45 -18.35
C VAL A 23 5.89 -2.54 -19.09
N ASP A 24 5.60 -1.23 -19.10
CA ASP A 24 6.51 -0.23 -19.65
C ASP A 24 7.90 -0.53 -19.10
N SER A 25 8.91 -0.58 -19.97
CA SER A 25 10.29 -0.96 -19.65
C SER A 25 11.02 0.08 -18.77
N LYS A 26 10.27 1.02 -18.17
CA LYS A 26 10.79 2.04 -17.29
C LYS A 26 10.88 1.48 -15.86
N PRO A 27 11.99 1.70 -15.14
CA PRO A 27 12.08 1.34 -13.74
C PRO A 27 11.01 2.06 -12.90
N LEU A 28 10.43 1.35 -11.94
CA LEU A 28 9.25 1.76 -11.18
C LEU A 28 9.60 2.67 -10.01
N ARG A 29 8.70 3.60 -9.70
CA ARG A 29 8.76 4.47 -8.53
C ARG A 29 7.74 4.01 -7.49
N ILE A 30 8.23 3.56 -6.33
CA ILE A 30 7.40 2.99 -5.27
C ILE A 30 7.27 3.98 -4.12
N LEU A 31 6.05 4.29 -3.72
CA LEU A 31 5.77 5.15 -2.57
C LEU A 31 4.99 4.39 -1.50
N PHE A 32 5.62 4.19 -0.34
CA PHE A 32 4.97 3.67 0.84
C PHE A 32 4.16 4.75 1.53
N LEU A 33 2.94 4.44 1.94
CA LEU A 33 2.09 5.30 2.76
C LEU A 33 1.90 4.63 4.11
N THR A 34 2.42 5.27 5.16
CA THR A 34 2.38 4.76 6.53
C THR A 34 2.18 5.92 7.50
N PRO A 35 1.41 5.75 8.58
CA PRO A 35 1.26 6.79 9.59
C PRO A 35 2.58 7.22 10.25
N TYR A 36 3.52 6.30 10.41
CA TYR A 36 4.80 6.52 11.08
C TYR A 36 5.94 6.01 10.21
N PHE A 37 7.05 6.73 10.27
CA PHE A 37 8.35 6.34 9.73
C PHE A 37 9.42 7.16 10.47
N ARG A 38 10.71 6.80 10.32
CA ARG A 38 11.92 7.42 10.91
C ARG A 38 11.71 8.77 11.63
N PRO A 39 12.27 8.97 12.85
CA PRO A 39 13.44 8.25 13.40
C PRO A 39 13.12 7.05 14.30
N TYR A 40 11.86 6.87 14.71
CA TYR A 40 11.45 5.65 15.40
C TYR A 40 11.23 4.53 14.39
N LEU A 41 11.83 3.36 14.65
CA LEU A 41 11.69 2.16 13.82
C LEU A 41 11.08 1.01 14.64
N GLY A 42 9.76 0.92 14.63
CA GLY A 42 9.01 -0.26 15.07
C GLY A 42 9.06 -1.38 14.04
N GLY A 43 8.30 -2.46 14.25
CA GLY A 43 8.34 -3.63 13.36
C GLY A 43 7.94 -3.32 11.91
N ILE A 44 6.87 -2.53 11.72
CA ILE A 44 6.39 -2.11 10.41
C ILE A 44 7.39 -1.19 9.72
N GLU A 45 7.90 -0.19 10.45
CA GLU A 45 8.82 0.79 9.90
C GLU A 45 10.16 0.15 9.50
N ARG A 46 10.67 -0.81 10.29
CA ARG A 46 11.84 -1.63 9.94
C ARG A 46 11.58 -2.46 8.69
N ALA A 47 10.41 -3.07 8.56
CA ALA A 47 10.06 -3.85 7.38
C ALA A 47 10.01 -2.98 6.12
N ILE A 48 9.41 -1.78 6.19
CA ILE A 48 9.41 -0.82 5.08
C ILE A 48 10.84 -0.45 4.70
N GLU A 49 11.70 -0.18 5.68
CA GLU A 49 13.10 0.18 5.45
C GLU A 49 13.89 -0.95 4.77
N GLN A 50 13.85 -2.16 5.32
CA GLN A 50 14.55 -3.32 4.74
C GLN A 50 14.03 -3.67 3.35
N LEU A 51 12.70 -3.61 3.15
CA LEU A 51 12.09 -3.81 1.84
C LEU A 51 12.53 -2.73 0.86
N SER A 52 12.65 -1.46 1.30
CA SER A 52 13.15 -0.36 0.47
C SER A 52 14.58 -0.62 0.02
N PHE A 53 15.46 -1.08 0.92
CA PHE A 53 16.85 -1.40 0.57
C PHE A 53 16.94 -2.54 -0.44
N GLN A 54 16.15 -3.61 -0.26
CA GLN A 54 16.10 -4.72 -1.21
C GLN A 54 15.54 -4.29 -2.58
N MET A 55 14.50 -3.46 -2.59
CA MET A 55 13.91 -2.93 -3.82
C MET A 55 14.90 -2.09 -4.62
N GLN A 56 15.65 -1.20 -3.96
CA GLN A 56 16.64 -0.34 -4.62
C GLN A 56 17.81 -1.10 -5.24
N GLN A 57 18.07 -2.35 -4.84
CA GLN A 57 19.08 -3.20 -5.49
C GLN A 57 18.61 -3.74 -6.85
N SER A 58 17.32 -3.62 -7.18
CA SER A 58 16.76 -4.08 -8.44
C SER A 58 16.83 -3.00 -9.51
N ALA A 59 17.35 -3.34 -10.70
CA ALA A 59 17.32 -2.45 -11.87
C ALA A 59 15.89 -2.08 -12.33
N SER A 60 14.87 -2.80 -11.84
CA SER A 60 13.46 -2.52 -12.11
C SER A 60 12.89 -1.40 -11.26
N ILE A 61 13.64 -0.83 -10.31
CA ILE A 61 13.21 0.23 -9.39
C ILE A 61 14.05 1.49 -9.62
N ASP A 62 13.38 2.60 -9.92
CA ASP A 62 13.98 3.92 -10.09
C ASP A 62 14.17 4.63 -8.74
N ALA A 63 13.12 4.62 -7.91
CA ALA A 63 13.09 5.34 -6.66
C ALA A 63 12.13 4.73 -5.65
N VAL A 64 12.48 4.86 -4.37
CA VAL A 64 11.61 4.49 -3.25
C VAL A 64 11.39 5.72 -2.36
N GLY A 65 10.15 5.95 -1.98
CA GLY A 65 9.78 7.01 -1.06
C GLY A 65 8.82 6.54 0.01
N VAL A 66 8.68 7.35 1.05
CA VAL A 66 7.73 7.17 2.14
C VAL A 66 6.98 8.47 2.36
N LEU A 67 5.66 8.43 2.19
CA LEU A 67 4.75 9.50 2.59
C LEU A 67 4.18 9.16 3.97
N THR A 68 4.42 10.01 4.95
CA THR A 68 4.08 9.78 6.35
C THR A 68 3.61 11.04 7.07
N THR A 69 3.42 10.97 8.39
CA THR A 69 2.93 12.08 9.21
C THR A 69 4.03 12.64 10.11
N LYS A 70 3.85 13.88 10.60
CA LYS A 70 4.68 14.49 11.65
C LYS A 70 4.29 14.00 13.04
N TYR A 71 4.24 12.69 13.21
CA TYR A 71 4.01 12.04 14.49
C TYR A 71 5.06 10.95 14.70
N SER A 72 5.59 10.83 15.92
CA SER A 72 6.34 9.65 16.34
C SER A 72 5.41 8.60 16.94
N PHE A 73 5.88 7.36 17.01
CA PHE A 73 5.27 6.31 17.82
C PHE A 73 6.00 6.21 19.19
N PRO A 74 5.28 6.13 20.33
CA PRO A 74 3.83 6.26 20.46
C PRO A 74 3.36 7.68 20.10
N ARG A 75 2.09 7.80 19.63
CA ARG A 75 1.39 9.00 19.10
C ARG A 75 1.83 10.34 19.72
N CYS A 76 2.94 10.92 19.28
CA CYS A 76 3.42 12.22 19.76
C CYS A 76 3.65 13.15 18.57
N PRO A 77 3.01 14.34 18.53
CA PRO A 77 3.19 15.27 17.41
C PRO A 77 4.59 15.87 17.42
N GLN A 78 5.20 15.96 16.24
CA GLN A 78 6.57 16.42 16.03
C GLN A 78 6.58 17.57 15.02
N PRO A 79 6.04 18.76 15.38
CA PRO A 79 5.82 19.85 14.44
C PRO A 79 7.12 20.42 13.84
N THR A 80 8.25 20.23 14.53
CA THR A 80 9.59 20.69 14.15
C THR A 80 10.27 19.80 13.11
N TRP A 81 9.75 18.59 12.85
CA TRP A 81 10.30 17.73 11.80
C TRP A 81 10.16 18.37 10.43
N ASP A 82 11.15 18.14 9.59
CA ASP A 82 11.11 18.62 8.22
C ASP A 82 9.98 17.98 7.43
N ASP A 83 9.42 18.79 6.54
CA ASP A 83 8.36 18.37 5.62
C ASP A 83 8.86 17.37 4.56
N LYS A 84 10.17 17.41 4.27
CA LYS A 84 10.86 16.55 3.33
C LYS A 84 12.25 16.23 3.86
N GLU A 85 12.67 15.00 3.66
CA GLU A 85 14.01 14.51 4.01
C GLU A 85 14.41 13.45 2.99
N THR A 86 15.70 13.28 2.72
CA THR A 86 16.20 12.11 2.00
C THR A 86 17.19 11.41 2.90
N THR A 87 17.00 10.11 3.11
CA THR A 87 17.92 9.35 3.96
C THR A 87 19.27 9.17 3.24
N PRO A 88 20.38 8.90 3.97
CA PRO A 88 21.67 8.60 3.34
C PRO A 88 21.61 7.46 2.32
N GLU A 89 20.67 6.53 2.51
CA GLU A 89 20.40 5.39 1.64
C GLU A 89 19.44 5.73 0.47
N GLY A 90 19.09 7.00 0.27
CA GLY A 90 18.31 7.46 -0.89
C GLY A 90 16.80 7.32 -0.78
N ILE A 91 16.24 7.04 0.41
CA ILE A 91 14.78 6.99 0.61
C ILE A 91 14.23 8.42 0.74
N SER A 92 13.32 8.81 -0.16
CA SER A 92 12.64 10.11 -0.07
C SER A 92 11.52 10.08 0.96
N ILE A 93 11.59 10.88 2.02
CA ILE A 93 10.56 10.98 3.06
C ILE A 93 9.78 12.28 2.89
N TYR A 94 8.45 12.17 2.84
CA TYR A 94 7.52 13.30 2.80
C TYR A 94 6.64 13.26 4.05
N ARG A 95 6.65 14.32 4.86
CA ARG A 95 5.88 14.39 6.11
C ARG A 95 4.72 15.38 6.02
N LEU A 96 3.54 14.93 6.43
CA LEU A 96 2.33 15.73 6.52
C LEU A 96 2.05 16.14 7.97
N SER A 97 1.75 17.43 8.15
CA SER A 97 1.24 17.93 9.43
C SER A 97 -0.23 17.53 9.59
N GLY A 98 -0.59 17.01 10.75
CA GLY A 98 -1.97 16.69 11.12
C GLY A 98 -2.63 17.77 11.96
N PHE A 99 -3.95 17.86 11.87
CA PHE A 99 -4.83 18.71 12.66
C PHE A 99 -6.07 17.92 13.13
N PRO A 100 -6.47 17.98 14.41
CA PRO A 100 -5.78 18.66 15.51
C PRO A 100 -4.47 17.97 15.90
N ARG A 101 -3.48 18.72 16.42
CA ARG A 101 -2.15 18.16 16.78
C ARG A 101 -2.25 17.01 17.77
N ARG A 102 -3.28 16.96 18.61
CA ARG A 102 -3.55 15.85 19.54
C ARG A 102 -4.63 14.92 18.97
N PRO A 103 -4.34 13.62 18.79
CA PRO A 103 -5.35 12.63 18.42
C PRO A 103 -6.49 12.59 19.43
N LEU A 104 -7.72 12.30 18.97
CA LEU A 104 -8.76 11.78 19.86
C LEU A 104 -8.35 10.38 20.37
N PRO A 105 -8.71 10.01 21.61
CA PRO A 105 -8.18 8.82 22.28
C PRO A 105 -8.51 7.50 21.57
N PHE A 106 -9.55 7.48 20.73
CA PHE A 106 -10.04 6.29 20.03
C PHE A 106 -9.26 5.89 18.76
N TYR A 107 -8.28 6.67 18.30
CA TYR A 107 -7.58 6.44 17.03
C TYR A 107 -6.08 6.15 17.18
N SER A 108 -5.60 4.96 16.80
CA SER A 108 -4.19 4.52 16.91
C SER A 108 -3.16 5.40 16.21
N VAL A 109 -3.59 6.08 15.14
CA VAL A 109 -3.01 7.28 14.56
C VAL A 109 -4.25 8.07 14.20
N PRO A 110 -4.36 9.35 14.55
CA PRO A 110 -5.64 9.99 14.39
C PRO A 110 -6.13 9.87 12.93
N LEU A 111 -7.45 9.76 12.76
CA LEU A 111 -8.12 10.35 11.60
C LEU A 111 -7.93 11.88 11.63
N VAL A 112 -6.70 12.35 11.86
CA VAL A 112 -6.31 13.74 11.84
C VAL A 112 -6.47 14.17 10.42
N TRP A 113 -7.10 15.32 10.29
CA TRP A 113 -7.13 16.00 9.02
C TRP A 113 -5.70 16.42 8.69
N PHE A 114 -5.24 16.04 7.52
CA PHE A 114 -4.05 16.63 6.90
C PHE A 114 -4.53 17.28 5.61
N SER A 115 -3.75 18.20 5.06
CA SER A 115 -4.14 18.88 3.82
C SER A 115 -4.16 17.88 2.64
N PRO A 116 -5.33 17.59 2.03
CA PRO A 116 -5.40 16.71 0.87
C PRO A 116 -4.61 17.25 -0.32
N TRP A 117 -4.53 18.58 -0.43
CA TRP A 117 -3.74 19.26 -1.45
C TRP A 117 -2.24 19.10 -1.25
N ARG A 118 -1.79 19.08 0.01
CA ARG A 118 -0.38 18.83 0.32
C ARG A 118 0.00 17.38 0.05
N LEU A 119 -0.89 16.44 0.35
CA LEU A 119 -0.74 15.04 -0.06
C LEU A 119 -0.64 14.94 -1.59
N LYS A 120 -1.56 15.58 -2.32
CA LYS A 120 -1.52 15.61 -3.79
C LYS A 120 -0.21 16.19 -4.32
N LYS A 121 0.28 17.31 -3.75
CA LYS A 121 1.56 17.91 -4.11
C LYS A 121 2.71 16.91 -4.01
N TYR A 122 2.80 16.15 -2.91
CA TYR A 122 3.86 15.16 -2.73
C TYR A 122 3.72 13.96 -3.66
N LEU A 123 2.49 13.53 -3.96
CA LEU A 123 2.26 12.52 -4.99
C LEU A 123 2.70 13.00 -6.37
N ASP A 124 2.33 14.23 -6.76
CA ASP A 124 2.67 14.82 -8.06
C ASP A 124 4.18 15.08 -8.20
N GLU A 125 4.86 15.36 -7.09
CA GLU A 125 6.31 15.54 -7.02
C GLU A 125 7.03 14.20 -7.15
N PHE A 126 6.62 13.19 -6.37
CA PHE A 126 7.26 11.88 -6.40
C PHE A 126 6.90 11.08 -7.66
N LYS A 127 5.69 11.24 -8.21
CA LYS A 127 5.14 10.51 -9.36
C LYS A 127 5.25 8.97 -9.20
N PRO A 128 4.57 8.38 -8.22
CA PRO A 128 4.63 6.94 -8.00
C PRO A 128 3.91 6.15 -9.11
N ASP A 129 4.51 5.05 -9.51
CA ASP A 129 3.88 4.01 -10.34
C ASP A 129 3.17 2.97 -9.45
N VAL A 130 3.68 2.77 -8.23
CA VAL A 130 3.10 1.91 -7.19
C VAL A 130 2.96 2.68 -5.90
N ILE A 131 1.76 2.65 -5.32
CA ILE A 131 1.46 3.20 -4.00
C ILE A 131 1.15 2.03 -3.06
N HIS A 132 1.97 1.86 -2.03
CA HIS A 132 1.84 0.77 -1.07
C HIS A 132 1.32 1.30 0.27
N PHE A 133 0.05 1.06 0.56
CA PHE A 133 -0.59 1.34 1.83
C PHE A 133 -0.10 0.34 2.89
N VAL A 134 0.47 0.82 3.99
CA VAL A 134 0.98 -0.02 5.07
C VAL A 134 0.26 0.32 6.36
N GLY A 135 -0.48 -0.66 6.87
CA GLY A 135 -1.36 -0.52 8.03
C GLY A 135 -2.66 0.20 7.71
N ASP A 136 -3.64 0.09 8.60
CA ASP A 136 -4.97 0.68 8.49
C ASP A 136 -5.14 1.97 9.31
N GLY A 137 -4.13 2.33 10.08
CA GLY A 137 -4.16 3.48 11.00
C GLY A 137 -4.28 4.85 10.32
N TRP A 138 -4.07 4.96 9.01
CA TRP A 138 -4.07 6.24 8.29
C TRP A 138 -5.05 6.30 7.12
N PHE A 139 -6.32 5.97 7.39
CA PHE A 139 -7.37 5.88 6.36
C PHE A 139 -7.45 7.06 5.40
N TRP A 140 -7.50 8.30 5.91
CA TRP A 140 -7.62 9.47 5.04
C TRP A 140 -6.42 9.60 4.10
N GLY A 141 -5.21 9.23 4.55
CA GLY A 141 -4.00 9.19 3.73
C GLY A 141 -4.17 8.28 2.53
N HIS A 142 -4.61 7.06 2.79
CA HIS A 142 -4.91 6.06 1.76
C HIS A 142 -6.03 6.52 0.83
N PHE A 143 -7.13 7.04 1.38
CA PHE A 143 -8.28 7.49 0.60
C PHE A 143 -7.91 8.61 -0.37
N TRP A 144 -7.25 9.66 0.09
CA TRP A 144 -6.87 10.78 -0.77
C TRP A 144 -5.81 10.38 -1.80
N ALA A 145 -4.88 9.50 -1.44
CA ALA A 145 -3.92 8.96 -2.41
C ALA A 145 -4.61 8.15 -3.49
N TRP A 146 -5.52 7.25 -3.12
CA TRP A 146 -6.34 6.54 -4.09
C TRP A 146 -7.19 7.50 -4.94
N PHE A 147 -7.85 8.48 -4.33
CA PHE A 147 -8.71 9.42 -5.04
C PHE A 147 -7.96 10.17 -6.15
N TRP A 148 -6.75 10.67 -5.87
CA TRP A 148 -5.95 11.42 -6.82
C TRP A 148 -5.19 10.57 -7.84
N TYR A 149 -4.81 9.34 -7.47
CA TYR A 149 -3.92 8.48 -8.28
C TYR A 149 -4.59 7.21 -8.81
N ARG A 150 -5.88 6.99 -8.57
CA ARG A 150 -6.64 5.91 -9.24
C ARG A 150 -6.53 6.07 -10.75
N GLY A 151 -6.10 5.01 -11.42
CA GLY A 151 -5.83 5.00 -12.87
C GLY A 151 -4.45 5.53 -13.29
N ARG A 152 -3.62 6.02 -12.35
CA ARG A 152 -2.24 6.47 -12.61
C ARG A 152 -1.19 5.60 -11.93
N ALA A 153 -1.53 4.99 -10.80
CA ALA A 153 -0.67 4.06 -10.07
C ALA A 153 -1.40 2.76 -9.78
N ARG A 154 -0.62 1.72 -9.49
CA ARG A 154 -1.09 0.47 -8.88
C ARG A 154 -1.07 0.58 -7.37
N PHE A 155 -2.05 -0.05 -6.72
CA PHE A 155 -2.24 0.02 -5.28
C PHE A 155 -1.99 -1.34 -4.64
N VAL A 156 -1.06 -1.37 -3.69
CA VAL A 156 -0.79 -2.53 -2.83
C VAL A 156 -1.20 -2.16 -1.42
N PHE A 157 -1.88 -3.06 -0.71
CA PHE A 157 -2.24 -2.84 0.69
C PHE A 157 -1.76 -3.97 1.58
N THR A 158 -0.97 -3.64 2.60
CA THR A 158 -0.62 -4.55 3.69
C THR A 158 -1.39 -4.14 4.95
N PRO A 159 -2.50 -4.79 5.29
CA PRO A 159 -3.22 -4.51 6.53
C PRO A 159 -2.36 -4.89 7.74
N SER A 160 -2.49 -4.16 8.85
CA SER A 160 -1.93 -4.58 10.14
C SER A 160 -2.94 -5.49 10.84
N TYR A 161 -3.22 -6.66 10.26
CA TYR A 161 -4.33 -7.49 10.71
C TYR A 161 -4.12 -8.07 12.10
N HIS A 162 -5.13 -7.89 12.94
CA HIS A 162 -5.28 -8.53 14.23
C HIS A 162 -6.78 -8.68 14.50
N THR A 163 -7.16 -9.66 15.31
CA THR A 163 -8.56 -9.81 15.71
C THR A 163 -9.00 -8.56 16.46
N LEU A 164 -9.87 -7.76 15.84
CA LEU A 164 -10.32 -6.50 16.41
C LEU A 164 -11.32 -6.75 17.56
N PRO A 165 -11.13 -6.11 18.74
CA PRO A 165 -12.16 -6.12 19.77
C PRO A 165 -13.42 -5.41 19.27
N LEU A 166 -14.58 -5.70 19.88
CA LEU A 166 -15.88 -5.14 19.49
C LEU A 166 -15.85 -3.60 19.39
N SER A 167 -15.15 -2.93 20.32
CA SER A 167 -14.98 -1.48 20.34
C SER A 167 -14.26 -0.91 19.11
N ARG A 168 -13.56 -1.74 18.34
CA ARG A 168 -12.83 -1.36 17.12
C ARG A 168 -13.44 -1.96 15.85
N TRP A 169 -14.61 -2.60 15.91
CA TRP A 169 -15.26 -3.17 14.73
C TRP A 169 -15.63 -2.14 13.67
N TRP A 170 -15.73 -0.87 14.02
CA TRP A 170 -15.90 0.23 13.07
C TRP A 170 -14.75 0.35 12.06
N LEU A 171 -13.56 -0.24 12.34
CA LEU A 171 -12.45 -0.32 11.38
C LEU A 171 -12.68 -1.38 10.29
N LYS A 172 -13.54 -2.38 10.51
CA LYS A 172 -13.83 -3.43 9.51
C LYS A 172 -14.32 -2.86 8.17
N PRO A 173 -15.33 -1.97 8.10
CA PRO A 173 -15.76 -1.39 6.82
C PRO A 173 -14.66 -0.56 6.15
N ILE A 174 -13.80 0.11 6.93
CA ILE A 174 -12.64 0.85 6.40
C ILE A 174 -11.65 -0.12 5.74
N ASN A 175 -11.29 -1.19 6.43
CA ASN A 175 -10.33 -2.17 5.92
C ASN A 175 -10.89 -2.95 4.72
N ALA A 176 -12.19 -3.27 4.73
CA ALA A 176 -12.89 -3.83 3.59
C ALA A 176 -12.85 -2.91 2.37
N PHE A 177 -13.07 -1.60 2.56
CA PHE A 177 -12.94 -0.62 1.50
C PHE A 177 -11.50 -0.55 0.95
N LEU A 178 -10.48 -0.47 1.82
CA LEU A 178 -9.07 -0.44 1.40
C LEU A 178 -8.68 -1.72 0.64
N CYS A 179 -9.13 -2.90 1.09
CA CYS A 179 -8.91 -4.16 0.38
C CYS A 179 -9.59 -4.18 -0.99
N ARG A 180 -10.79 -3.60 -1.10
CA ARG A 180 -11.55 -3.55 -2.35
C ARG A 180 -10.85 -2.68 -3.41
N ILE A 181 -10.40 -1.48 -3.02
CA ILE A 181 -9.79 -0.52 -3.96
C ILE A 181 -8.36 -0.89 -4.37
N SER A 182 -7.67 -1.72 -3.59
CA SER A 182 -6.31 -2.14 -3.89
C SER A 182 -6.26 -3.18 -5.02
N ASP A 183 -5.25 -3.11 -5.87
CA ASP A 183 -4.98 -4.09 -6.91
C ASP A 183 -4.48 -5.42 -6.29
N ARG A 184 -3.65 -5.30 -5.25
CA ARG A 184 -3.14 -6.43 -4.45
C ARG A 184 -3.25 -6.17 -2.97
N VAL A 185 -3.51 -7.22 -2.20
CA VAL A 185 -3.49 -7.19 -0.74
C VAL A 185 -2.43 -8.19 -0.28
N VAL A 186 -1.54 -7.77 0.61
CA VAL A 186 -0.40 -8.57 1.08
C VAL A 186 -0.58 -8.85 2.57
N ALA A 187 -0.65 -10.11 2.95
CA ALA A 187 -0.58 -10.54 4.34
C ALA A 187 0.83 -11.07 4.66
N LEU A 188 1.21 -11.09 5.94
CA LEU A 188 2.54 -11.55 6.36
C LEU A 188 2.62 -13.07 6.51
N THR A 189 1.47 -13.73 6.73
CA THR A 189 1.36 -15.19 6.87
C THR A 189 0.10 -15.71 6.18
N GLU A 190 0.05 -17.02 5.92
CA GLU A 190 -1.17 -17.67 5.41
C GLU A 190 -2.35 -17.55 6.39
N LEU A 191 -2.09 -17.69 7.69
CA LEU A 191 -3.09 -17.53 8.74
C LEU A 191 -3.69 -16.12 8.74
N GLU A 192 -2.84 -15.11 8.56
CA GLU A 192 -3.27 -13.73 8.43
C GLU A 192 -4.09 -13.52 7.14
N ALA A 193 -3.65 -14.10 6.01
CA ALA A 193 -4.37 -14.00 4.74
C ALA A 193 -5.80 -14.56 4.85
N GLU A 194 -5.99 -15.69 5.54
CA GLU A 194 -7.31 -16.24 5.82
C GLU A 194 -8.15 -15.34 6.73
N GLY A 195 -7.51 -14.72 7.73
CA GLY A 195 -8.14 -13.73 8.60
C GLY A 195 -8.64 -12.51 7.81
N VAL A 196 -7.78 -11.93 6.98
CA VAL A 196 -8.10 -10.80 6.08
C VAL A 196 -9.22 -11.16 5.11
N HIS A 197 -9.13 -12.34 4.47
CA HIS A 197 -10.18 -12.84 3.56
C HIS A 197 -11.55 -12.87 4.25
N ARG A 198 -11.62 -13.46 5.45
CA ARG A 198 -12.87 -13.60 6.20
C ARG A 198 -13.38 -12.27 6.76
N ALA A 199 -12.50 -11.48 7.37
CA ALA A 199 -12.89 -10.27 8.07
C ALA A 199 -13.26 -9.12 7.14
N TYR A 200 -12.61 -9.02 5.98
CA TYR A 200 -12.73 -7.90 5.06
C TYR A 200 -13.28 -8.29 3.68
N LEU A 201 -13.71 -9.54 3.51
CA LEU A 201 -14.27 -10.11 2.27
C LEU A 201 -13.32 -9.94 1.07
N THR A 202 -12.02 -9.94 1.32
CA THR A 202 -10.99 -9.76 0.29
C THR A 202 -10.91 -11.01 -0.58
N SER A 203 -11.00 -10.85 -1.90
CA SER A 203 -10.90 -12.01 -2.80
C SER A 203 -9.54 -12.71 -2.71
N LYS A 204 -9.54 -14.05 -2.66
CA LYS A 204 -8.31 -14.86 -2.57
C LYS A 204 -7.33 -14.61 -3.72
N ASN A 205 -7.83 -14.27 -4.91
CA ASN A 205 -6.98 -13.96 -6.07
C ASN A 205 -6.19 -12.64 -5.94
N LYS A 206 -6.63 -11.72 -5.07
CA LYS A 206 -5.94 -10.47 -4.77
C LYS A 206 -4.92 -10.61 -3.64
N LEU A 207 -5.10 -11.64 -2.80
CA LEU A 207 -4.27 -11.89 -1.63
C LEU A 207 -2.96 -12.57 -2.03
N GLY A 208 -1.85 -11.99 -1.60
CA GLY A 208 -0.53 -12.61 -1.60
C GLY A 208 0.01 -12.70 -0.18
N VAL A 209 0.89 -13.67 0.06
CA VAL A 209 1.62 -13.77 1.33
C VAL A 209 3.07 -13.37 1.06
N ILE A 210 3.53 -12.33 1.76
CA ILE A 210 4.93 -11.87 1.73
C ILE A 210 5.34 -11.65 3.18
N GLY A 211 6.12 -12.60 3.70
CA GLY A 211 6.66 -12.50 5.05
C GLY A 211 7.69 -11.38 5.14
N TRP A 212 7.56 -10.53 6.16
CA TRP A 212 8.61 -9.57 6.53
C TRP A 212 9.67 -10.28 7.40
N GLY A 213 10.33 -11.27 6.82
CA GLY A 213 11.40 -11.99 7.48
C GLY A 213 12.72 -11.22 7.38
N ALA A 214 13.48 -11.19 8.47
CA ALA A 214 14.92 -10.99 8.39
C ALA A 214 15.53 -12.23 7.72
N SER A 215 16.46 -12.02 6.80
CA SER A 215 17.39 -13.07 6.41
C SER A 215 18.11 -13.55 7.68
N ILE A 216 18.08 -14.85 7.95
CA ILE A 216 18.93 -15.47 8.98
C ILE A 216 20.38 -15.33 8.52
#